data_AF-A0A950QRZ3-F1
#
_entry.id   AF-A0A950QRZ3-F1
#
_cell.length_a   1.000
_cell.length_b   1.000
_cell.length_c   1.000
_cell.angle_alpha   90.00
_cell.angle_beta   90.00
_cell.angle_gamma   90.00
#
_symmetry.space_group_name_H-M   'P 1'
#
loop_
_entity.id
_entity.type
_entity.pdbx_description
1 polymer ?
#
loop_
_entity_poly.entity_id
_entity_poly.type
_entity_poly.pdbx_seq_one_letter_code
_entity_poly.pdbx_strand_id
1 'polypeptide(L)'
;MWNALAASLPDPVSFSRVYTLSNDVCAMQIVPSADGAMLSPVSRLPTGARIEACGAGFDEKTVKVCYEGQFYFVFLQDLEPLKKAAASAM
;
A
#
# COMPACT_ATOMS: atom_id res chain seq x y z
N MET A 1 -19.91 3.10 -5.93
CA MET A 1 -20.44 3.31 -4.57
C MET A 1 -19.23 3.39 -3.66
N TRP A 2 -18.96 4.55 -3.05
CA TRP A 2 -17.78 4.77 -2.20
C TRP A 2 -17.91 3.92 -0.93
N ASN A 3 -16.90 3.11 -0.62
CA ASN A 3 -16.94 2.21 0.53
C ASN A 3 -16.44 2.98 1.77
N ALA A 4 -17.35 3.41 2.65
CA ALA A 4 -17.03 4.26 3.80
C ALA A 4 -15.98 3.64 4.76
N LEU A 5 -15.84 2.31 4.76
CA LEU A 5 -14.82 1.56 5.53
C LEU A 5 -13.39 1.74 5.01
N ALA A 6 -13.19 2.19 3.76
CA ALA A 6 -11.86 2.47 3.24
C ALA A 6 -11.24 3.75 3.88
N ALA A 7 -12.12 4.70 4.24
CA ALA A 7 -11.79 5.99 4.80
C ALA A 7 -11.58 5.98 6.33
N SER A 8 -12.09 4.96 7.03
CA SER A 8 -11.77 4.80 8.46
C SER A 8 -10.29 4.48 8.66
N LEU A 9 -9.67 5.13 9.65
CA LEU A 9 -8.42 4.65 10.23
C LEU A 9 -8.68 3.19 10.64
N PRO A 10 -7.82 2.24 10.26
CA PRO A 10 -8.03 0.85 10.66
C PRO A 10 -8.08 0.80 12.20
N ASP A 11 -9.02 0.02 12.74
CA ASP A 11 -8.87 -0.51 14.10
C ASP A 11 -7.47 -1.15 14.21
N PRO A 12 -6.82 -1.16 15.40
CA PRO A 12 -5.44 -1.67 15.59
C PRO A 12 -5.25 -3.18 15.31
N VAL A 13 -6.13 -3.79 14.54
CA VAL A 13 -6.33 -5.23 14.46
C VAL A 13 -5.86 -5.76 13.10
N SER A 14 -4.70 -6.40 13.16
CA SER A 14 -4.14 -7.35 12.19
C SER A 14 -3.51 -6.77 10.92
N PHE A 15 -2.28 -6.28 11.07
CA PHE A 15 -1.32 -6.27 9.97
C PHE A 15 -1.16 -7.71 9.45
N SER A 16 -1.70 -8.00 8.28
CA SER A 16 -1.73 -9.38 7.76
C SER A 16 -0.39 -9.76 7.13
N ARG A 17 0.32 -8.79 6.57
CA ARG A 17 1.55 -9.03 5.82
C ARG A 17 2.44 -7.80 5.78
N VAL A 18 3.74 -8.02 5.97
CA VAL A 18 4.76 -6.99 5.86
C VAL A 18 5.54 -7.23 4.57
N TYR A 19 5.76 -6.16 3.81
CA TYR A 19 6.49 -6.17 2.55
C TYR A 19 7.74 -5.30 2.67
N THR A 20 8.83 -5.76 2.06
CA THR A 20 10.00 -4.91 1.80
C THR A 20 10.01 -4.62 0.30
N LEU A 21 9.94 -3.34 -0.06
CA LEU A 21 9.87 -2.93 -1.45
C LEU A 21 11.19 -3.22 -2.18
N SER A 22 11.12 -3.88 -3.33
CA SER A 22 12.30 -4.20 -4.16
C SER A 22 12.69 -3.06 -5.10
N ASN A 23 11.82 -2.08 -5.26
CA ASN A 23 11.96 -0.90 -6.12
C ASN A 23 11.06 0.22 -5.58
N ASP A 24 11.24 1.44 -6.10
CA ASP A 24 10.34 2.54 -5.79
C ASP A 24 8.94 2.23 -6.34
N VAL A 25 7.90 2.44 -5.53
CA VAL A 25 6.51 2.15 -5.92
C VAL A 25 5.67 3.40 -5.84
N CYS A 26 4.73 3.55 -6.76
CA CYS A 26 3.75 4.62 -6.72
C CYS A 26 2.72 4.34 -5.63
N ALA A 27 2.43 5.36 -4.84
CA ALA A 27 1.50 5.27 -3.73
C ALA A 27 0.58 6.50 -3.71
N MET A 28 -0.67 6.29 -3.28
CA MET A 28 -1.62 7.39 -3.04
C MET A 28 -1.84 7.49 -1.54
N GLN A 29 -1.40 8.59 -0.92
CA GLN A 29 -1.57 8.77 0.52
C GLN A 29 -3.04 9.01 0.83
N ILE A 30 -3.51 8.38 1.90
CA ILE A 30 -4.83 8.57 2.46
C ILE A 30 -4.70 9.61 3.56
N VAL A 31 -5.24 10.80 3.31
CA VAL A 31 -5.18 11.94 4.22
C VAL A 31 -6.55 12.11 4.90
N PRO A 32 -6.61 12.16 6.24
CA PRO A 32 -7.85 12.49 6.94
C PRO A 32 -8.38 13.86 6.50
N SER A 33 -9.69 13.96 6.28
CA SER A 33 -10.39 15.20 5.93
C SER A 33 -11.67 15.33 6.75
N ALA A 34 -12.23 16.54 6.84
CA ALA A 34 -13.46 16.80 7.60
C ALA A 34 -14.64 15.93 7.13
N ASP A 35 -14.68 15.59 5.85
CA ASP A 35 -15.74 14.76 5.22
C ASP A 35 -15.35 13.27 5.08
N GLY A 36 -14.26 12.83 5.72
CA GLY A 36 -13.79 11.45 5.68
C GLY A 36 -12.32 11.33 5.35
N ALA A 37 -11.99 10.75 4.19
CA ALA A 37 -10.61 10.61 3.73
C ALA A 37 -10.47 11.15 2.30
N MET A 38 -9.40 11.90 2.07
CA MET A 38 -8.97 12.37 0.75
C MET A 38 -7.73 11.59 0.29
N LEU A 39 -7.55 11.52 -1.03
CA LEU A 39 -6.32 11.04 -1.61
C LEU A 39 -5.40 12.22 -1.91
N SER A 40 -4.14 12.11 -1.50
CA SER A 40 -3.10 13.05 -1.92
C SER A 40 -2.76 12.85 -3.40
N PRO A 41 -2.01 13.79 -4.01
CA PRO A 41 -1.26 13.49 -5.22
C PRO A 41 -0.40 12.23 -5.05
N VAL A 42 -0.16 11.52 -6.15
CA VAL A 42 0.66 10.31 -6.17
C VAL A 42 2.07 10.63 -5.65
N SER A 43 2.50 9.88 -4.63
CA SER A 43 3.84 9.89 -4.06
C SER A 43 4.58 8.60 -4.42
N ARG A 44 5.86 8.52 -4.05
CA ARG A 44 6.65 7.30 -4.20
C ARG A 44 7.14 6.83 -2.84
N LEU A 45 6.97 5.54 -2.56
CA LEU A 45 7.63 4.89 -1.43
C LEU A 45 8.97 4.35 -1.90
N PRO A 46 10.05 4.57 -1.14
CA PRO A 46 11.39 4.25 -1.61
C PRO A 46 11.66 2.74 -1.60
N THR A 47 12.56 2.31 -2.48
CA THR A 47 13.17 0.98 -2.46
C THR A 47 13.71 0.66 -1.05
N GLY A 48 13.45 -0.56 -0.57
CA GLY A 48 13.84 -0.99 0.77
C GLY A 48 12.89 -0.55 1.88
N ALA A 49 11.87 0.27 1.59
CA ALA A 49 10.84 0.62 2.56
C ALA A 49 10.13 -0.65 3.06
N ARG A 50 9.92 -0.69 4.38
CA ARG A 50 9.17 -1.74 5.04
C ARG A 50 7.76 -1.24 5.28
N ILE A 51 6.79 -1.83 4.59
CA ILE A 51 5.39 -1.40 4.61
C ILE A 51 4.50 -2.53 5.11
N GLU A 52 3.39 -2.17 5.76
CA GLU A 52 2.52 -3.13 6.43
C GLU A 52 1.12 -3.09 5.82
N ALA A 53 0.66 -4.19 5.22
CA ALA A 53 -0.71 -4.29 4.73
C ALA A 53 -1.67 -4.29 5.92
N CYS A 54 -2.57 -3.30 5.93
CA CYS A 54 -3.47 -2.99 7.05
C CYS A 54 -4.94 -2.89 6.64
N GLY A 55 -5.28 -3.22 5.40
CA GLY A 55 -6.67 -3.26 4.97
C GLY A 55 -6.87 -3.52 3.48
N ALA A 56 -8.13 -3.62 3.08
CA ALA A 56 -8.53 -3.71 1.68
C ALA A 56 -8.14 -2.43 0.92
N GLY A 57 -7.78 -2.57 -0.35
CA GLY A 57 -7.53 -1.45 -1.23
C GLY A 57 -8.80 -0.69 -1.61
N PHE A 58 -8.63 0.24 -2.56
CA PHE A 58 -9.75 0.89 -3.24
C PHE A 58 -10.53 -0.11 -4.10
N ASP A 59 -9.82 -1.08 -4.67
CA ASP A 59 -10.34 -2.15 -5.52
C ASP A 59 -9.52 -3.45 -5.31
N GLU A 60 -9.79 -4.47 -6.11
CA GLU A 60 -9.09 -5.78 -6.07
C GLU A 60 -7.63 -5.71 -6.53
N LYS A 61 -7.17 -4.59 -7.10
CA LYS A 61 -5.81 -4.41 -7.62
C LYS A 61 -4.92 -3.63 -6.67
N THR A 62 -5.51 -3.05 -5.63
CA THR A 62 -4.82 -2.20 -4.65
C THR A 62 -4.91 -2.81 -3.26
N VAL A 63 -4.01 -2.41 -2.39
CA VAL A 63 -4.03 -2.75 -0.97
C VAL A 63 -3.72 -1.52 -0.14
N LYS A 64 -4.35 -1.41 1.03
CA LYS A 64 -4.06 -0.35 1.99
C LYS A 64 -2.86 -0.77 2.83
N VAL A 65 -1.84 0.07 2.86
CA VAL A 65 -0.58 -0.14 3.59
C VAL A 65 -0.30 1.00 4.56
N CYS A 66 0.43 0.69 5.62
CA CYS A 66 1.02 1.65 6.53
C CYS A 66 2.52 1.76 6.25
N TYR A 67 3.02 2.99 6.18
CA TYR A 67 4.46 3.30 6.10
C TYR A 67 4.73 4.58 6.90
N GLU A 68 5.65 4.52 7.86
CA GLU A 68 6.02 5.64 8.74
C GLU A 68 4.80 6.32 9.41
N GLY A 69 3.81 5.52 9.81
CA GLY A 69 2.58 6.01 10.46
C GLY A 69 1.59 6.69 9.52
N GLN A 70 1.85 6.69 8.21
CA GLN A 70 0.97 7.19 7.17
C GLN A 70 0.33 6.04 6.40
N PHE A 71 -0.89 6.24 5.91
CA PHE A 71 -1.63 5.24 5.16
C PHE A 71 -1.57 5.54 3.66
N TYR A 72 -1.43 4.48 2.86
CA TYR A 72 -1.34 4.58 1.41
C TYR A 72 -2.13 3.47 0.73
N PHE A 73 -2.59 3.74 -0.48
CA PHE A 73 -2.92 2.69 -1.44
C PHE A 73 -1.73 2.43 -2.36
N VAL A 74 -1.38 1.17 -2.54
CA VAL A 74 -0.35 0.68 -3.47
C VAL A 74 -0.93 -0.43 -4.35
N PHE A 75 -0.40 -0.60 -5.55
CA PHE A 75 -0.82 -1.67 -6.44
C PHE A 75 -0.21 -3.01 -6.02
N LEU A 76 -1.01 -4.08 -6.04
CA LEU A 76 -0.58 -5.41 -5.63
C LEU A 76 0.59 -5.94 -6.48
N GLN A 77 0.61 -5.62 -7.77
CA GLN A 77 1.68 -6.03 -8.69
C GLN A 77 3.05 -5.47 -8.29
N ASP A 78 3.09 -4.32 -7.61
CA ASP A 78 4.34 -3.69 -7.14
C ASP A 78 4.84 -4.32 -5.83
N LEU A 79 3.98 -5.11 -5.17
CA LEU A 79 4.28 -5.85 -3.94
C LEU A 79 4.56 -7.33 -4.17
N GLU A 80 4.23 -7.85 -5.35
CA GLU A 80 4.62 -9.20 -5.71
C GLU A 80 6.14 -9.27 -5.66
N PRO A 81 6.73 -10.24 -4.93
CA PRO A 81 8.16 -10.45 -5.04
C PRO A 81 8.41 -10.71 -6.52
N LEU A 82 9.17 -9.82 -7.18
CA LEU A 82 9.75 -10.09 -8.47
C LEU A 82 10.32 -11.49 -8.34
N LYS A 83 9.64 -12.49 -8.93
CA LYS A 83 10.14 -13.85 -8.96
C LYS A 83 11.54 -13.70 -9.48
N LYS A 84 12.49 -13.95 -8.57
CA LYS A 84 13.92 -13.95 -8.79
C LYS A 84 14.12 -14.32 -10.25
N ALA A 85 14.74 -13.42 -11.04
CA ALA A 85 15.27 -13.79 -12.33
C ALA A 85 16.14 -15.03 -12.07
N ALA A 86 15.53 -16.19 -12.24
CA ALA A 86 16.17 -17.46 -12.06
C ALA A 86 17.02 -17.58 -13.30
N ALA A 87 18.31 -17.43 -13.07
CA ALA A 87 19.36 -17.67 -14.03
C ALA A 87 19.04 -18.87 -14.92
N SER A 88 19.17 -18.67 -16.22
CA SER A 88 20.12 -19.48 -16.98
C SER A 88 20.72 -18.62 -18.07
N ALA A 89 21.77 -17.89 -17.69
CA ALA A 89 22.90 -17.75 -18.59
C ALA A 89 23.69 -19.06 -18.50
N MET A 90 23.57 -19.89 -19.53
CA MET A 90 24.56 -20.86 -20.00
C MET A 90 24.04 -21.50 -21.28
#